data_AF-A0A6M3JKA1-F1
#
_entry.id   AF-A0A6M3JKA1-F1
#
_cell.length_a   1.000
_cell.length_b   1.000
_cell.length_c   1.000
_cell.angle_alpha   90.00
_cell.angle_beta   90.00
_cell.angle_gamma   90.00
#
_symmetry.space_group_name_H-M   'P 1'
#
loop_
_entity.id
_entity.type
_entity.pdbx_description
1 polymer ?
#
loop_
_entity_poly.entity_id
_entity_poly.type
_entity_poly.pdbx_seq_one_letter_code
_entity_poly.pdbx_strand_id
1 'polypeptide(L)'
;MNPIFLGRIEHGKLILDSPDRFRVLLSRYEGQPVEVVVRKKKSQRSILQNRAYFGIAVKILCLHTGFNREEMHDALKQKFASRVDEKTGLTIIESTADMDTVRFCQYYEDIQRWAIEFLGVYIPDPNEPPMFEL
;
A
#
# COMPACT_ATOMS: atom_id res chain seq x y z
N MET A 1 15.39 -5.19 1.79
CA MET A 1 14.01 -5.68 1.55
C MET A 1 14.05 -7.19 1.58
N ASN A 2 13.22 -7.85 2.39
CA ASN A 2 13.23 -9.31 2.48
C ASN A 2 12.65 -9.91 1.20
N PRO A 3 13.33 -10.87 0.55
CA PRO A 3 12.86 -11.47 -0.70
C PRO A 3 11.54 -12.22 -0.48
N ILE A 4 10.58 -12.00 -1.38
CA ILE A 4 9.32 -12.75 -1.42
C ILE A 4 9.49 -13.91 -2.40
N PHE A 5 9.27 -15.13 -1.93
CA PHE A 5 9.23 -16.31 -2.78
C PHE A 5 7.79 -16.58 -3.20
N LEU A 6 7.59 -16.76 -4.50
CA LEU A 6 6.30 -17.10 -5.07
C LEU A 6 6.16 -18.61 -5.20
N GLY A 7 4.91 -19.06 -5.16
CA GLY A 7 4.55 -20.46 -5.24
C GLY A 7 3.05 -20.63 -5.14
N ARG A 8 2.61 -21.88 -5.12
CA ARG A 8 1.21 -22.28 -5.03
C ARG A 8 1.03 -23.39 -4.00
N ILE A 9 -0.17 -23.48 -3.43
CA ILE A 9 -0.53 -24.57 -2.53
C ILE A 9 -1.23 -25.66 -3.36
N GLU A 10 -0.63 -26.84 -3.40
CA GLU A 10 -1.21 -28.04 -4.02
C GLU A 10 -1.26 -29.16 -2.98
N HIS A 11 -2.45 -29.72 -2.75
CA HIS A 11 -2.65 -30.81 -1.78
C HIS A 11 -2.05 -30.53 -0.38
N GLY A 12 -2.19 -29.28 0.10
CA GLY A 12 -1.66 -28.86 1.40
C GLY A 12 -0.14 -28.63 1.44
N LYS A 13 0.55 -28.70 0.29
CA LYS A 13 2.01 -28.47 0.18
C LYS A 13 2.30 -27.19 -0.59
N LEU A 14 3.28 -26.43 -0.11
CA LEU A 14 3.81 -25.27 -0.82
C LEU A 14 4.76 -25.72 -1.92
N ILE A 15 4.40 -25.46 -3.18
CA ILE A 15 5.24 -25.65 -4.35
C ILE A 15 5.80 -24.29 -4.75
N LEU A 16 7.11 -24.09 -4.54
CA LEU A 16 7.80 -22.84 -4.85
C LEU A 16 8.18 -22.74 -6.32
N ASP A 17 8.07 -21.54 -6.89
CA ASP A 17 8.51 -21.23 -8.26
C ASP A 17 10.04 -21.26 -8.39
N SER A 18 10.76 -21.10 -7.28
CA SER A 18 12.24 -21.06 -7.26
C SER A 18 12.81 -21.71 -5.99
N PRO A 19 12.73 -23.05 -5.87
CA PRO A 19 13.11 -23.77 -4.66
C PRO A 19 14.61 -23.64 -4.32
N ASP A 20 15.50 -23.59 -5.32
CA ASP A 20 16.94 -23.51 -5.07
C ASP A 20 17.35 -22.18 -4.42
N ARG A 21 16.81 -21.07 -4.91
CA ARG A 21 17.04 -19.75 -4.29
C ARG A 21 16.53 -19.70 -2.85
N PHE A 22 15.41 -20.38 -2.59
CA PHE A 22 14.85 -20.44 -1.24
C PHE A 22 15.78 -21.22 -0.29
N ARG A 23 16.31 -22.37 -0.73
CA ARG A 23 17.29 -23.15 0.06
C ARG A 23 18.55 -22.34 0.37
N VAL A 24 19.08 -21.61 -0.61
CA VAL A 24 20.26 -20.73 -0.43
C VAL A 24 19.97 -19.60 0.56
N LEU A 25 18.74 -19.12 0.64
CA LEU A 25 18.37 -18.15 1.67
C LEU A 25 18.31 -18.81 3.05
N LEU A 26 17.67 -19.97 3.17
CA LEU A 26 17.52 -20.68 4.44
C LEU A 26 18.87 -21.02 5.07
N SER A 27 19.86 -21.45 4.27
CA SER A 27 21.20 -21.78 4.78
C SER A 27 21.92 -20.60 5.45
N ARG A 28 21.49 -19.35 5.21
CA ARG A 28 22.05 -18.15 5.87
C ARG A 28 21.53 -17.96 7.30
N TYR A 29 20.44 -18.63 7.65
CA TYR A 29 19.79 -18.54 8.96
C TYR A 29 19.97 -19.83 9.78
N GLU A 30 20.92 -20.68 9.41
CA GLU A 30 21.22 -21.92 10.13
C GLU A 30 21.45 -21.64 11.63
N GLY A 31 20.71 -22.35 12.49
CA GLY A 31 20.78 -22.19 13.94
C GLY A 31 20.08 -20.95 14.51
N GLN A 32 19.40 -20.14 13.69
CA GLN A 32 18.68 -18.93 14.14
C GLN A 32 17.17 -19.17 14.15
N PRO A 33 16.41 -18.59 15.11
CA PRO A 33 14.97 -18.57 15.05
C PRO A 33 14.50 -17.68 13.89
N VAL A 34 13.55 -18.16 13.10
CA VAL A 34 12.99 -17.44 11.95
C VAL A 34 11.47 -17.46 11.97
N GLU A 35 10.86 -16.42 11.39
CA GLU A 35 9.42 -16.35 11.12
C GLU A 35 9.16 -16.65 9.64
N VAL A 36 8.15 -17.48 9.35
CA VAL A 36 7.70 -17.77 7.98
C VAL A 36 6.27 -17.25 7.80
N VAL A 37 6.11 -16.31 6.88
CA VAL A 37 4.80 -15.73 6.54
C VAL A 37 4.33 -16.24 5.19
N VAL A 38 3.22 -16.98 5.18
CA VAL A 38 2.52 -17.39 3.95
C VAL A 38 1.30 -16.49 3.76
N ARG A 39 1.20 -15.86 2.60
CA ARG A 39 0.08 -14.96 2.26
C ARG A 39 -0.32 -15.11 0.80
N LYS A 40 -1.57 -14.72 0.49
CA LYS A 40 -2.03 -14.62 -0.90
C LYS A 40 -1.11 -13.68 -1.69
N LYS A 41 -0.79 -14.07 -2.94
CA LYS A 41 -0.03 -13.22 -3.85
C LYS A 41 -0.81 -11.94 -4.11
N LYS A 42 -0.19 -10.79 -3.88
CA LYS A 42 -0.76 -9.50 -4.28
C LYS A 42 -0.67 -9.33 -5.79
N SER A 43 -1.69 -8.74 -6.40
CA SER A 43 -1.65 -8.40 -7.82
C SER A 43 -0.58 -7.32 -8.07
N GLN A 44 0.03 -7.33 -9.27
CA GLN A 44 0.99 -6.29 -9.66
C GLN A 44 0.35 -4.89 -9.59
N ARG A 45 -0.93 -4.80 -9.97
CA ARG A 45 -1.73 -3.58 -9.89
C ARG A 45 -1.82 -3.04 -8.46
N SER A 46 -2.12 -3.89 -7.46
CA SER A 46 -2.19 -3.47 -6.06
C SER A 46 -0.82 -3.04 -5.50
N ILE A 47 0.27 -3.66 -5.95
CA ILE A 47 1.63 -3.27 -5.56
C ILE A 47 1.94 -1.87 -6.12
N LEU A 48 1.63 -1.63 -7.39
CA LEU A 48 1.84 -0.34 -8.04
C LEU A 48 1.00 0.78 -7.38
N GLN A 49 -0.28 0.51 -7.13
CA GLN A 49 -1.18 1.42 -6.42
C GLN A 49 -0.66 1.80 -5.03
N ASN A 50 -0.22 0.82 -4.23
CA ASN A 50 0.36 1.08 -2.92
C ASN A 50 1.65 1.89 -3.01
N ARG A 51 2.51 1.60 -4.00
CA ARG A 51 3.74 2.36 -4.23
C ARG A 51 3.44 3.81 -4.61
N ALA A 52 2.48 4.04 -5.49
CA ALA A 52 2.08 5.39 -5.89
C ALA A 52 1.47 6.17 -4.72
N TYR A 53 0.60 5.54 -3.93
CA TYR A 53 0.02 6.17 -2.75
C TYR A 53 1.07 6.61 -1.73
N PHE A 54 1.89 5.70 -1.21
CA PHE A 54 2.87 6.07 -0.19
C PHE A 54 4.08 6.83 -0.76
N GLY A 55 4.50 6.50 -1.97
CA GLY A 55 5.72 7.03 -2.60
C GLY A 55 5.54 8.39 -3.28
N ILE A 56 4.32 8.70 -3.74
CA ILE A 56 4.00 9.94 -4.45
C ILE A 56 3.06 10.78 -3.59
N ALA A 57 1.79 10.39 -3.45
CA ALA A 57 0.76 11.21 -2.84
C ALA A 57 1.08 11.57 -1.38
N VAL A 58 1.32 10.56 -0.54
CA VAL A 58 1.65 10.79 0.88
C VAL A 58 2.94 11.58 1.03
N LYS A 59 3.97 11.28 0.21
CA LYS A 59 5.25 11.98 0.27
C LYS A 59 5.11 13.47 -0.06
N ILE A 60 4.43 13.80 -1.15
CA ILE A 60 4.19 15.18 -1.57
C ILE A 60 3.41 15.93 -0.49
N LEU A 61 2.35 15.30 0.05
CA LEU A 61 1.53 15.91 1.07
C LEU A 61 2.28 16.12 2.40
N CYS A 62 3.09 15.16 2.85
CA CYS A 62 3.96 15.34 4.02
C CYS A 62 4.91 16.54 3.86
N LEU A 63 5.50 16.72 2.67
CA LEU A 63 6.38 17.86 2.39
C LEU A 63 5.63 19.20 2.46
N HIS A 64 4.37 19.22 2.05
CA HIS A 64 3.55 20.42 2.06
C HIS A 64 2.96 20.74 3.45
N THR A 65 2.47 19.73 4.18
CA THR A 65 1.77 19.91 5.46
C THR A 65 2.69 19.88 6.68
N GLY A 66 3.89 19.31 6.54
CA GLY A 66 4.80 19.04 7.66
C GLY A 66 4.43 17.80 8.49
N PHE A 67 3.37 17.08 8.11
CA PHE A 67 2.99 15.84 8.79
C PHE A 67 3.99 14.72 8.51
N ASN A 68 4.15 13.84 9.49
CA ASN A 68 4.83 12.58 9.24
C ASN A 68 3.96 11.63 8.40
N ARG A 69 4.55 10.54 7.93
CA ARG A 69 3.88 9.59 7.01
C ARG A 69 2.62 8.97 7.62
N GLU A 70 2.65 8.63 8.90
CA GLU A 70 1.54 7.97 9.59
C GLU A 70 0.40 8.95 9.84
N GLU A 71 0.72 10.15 10.34
CA GLU A 71 -0.23 11.26 10.51
C GLU A 71 -0.92 11.59 9.19
N MET A 72 -0.17 11.69 8.09
CA MET A 72 -0.74 11.99 6.79
C MET A 72 -1.62 10.84 6.29
N HIS A 73 -1.20 9.59 6.45
CA HIS A 73 -2.00 8.44 6.08
C HIS A 73 -3.34 8.41 6.84
N ASP A 74 -3.31 8.62 8.14
CA ASP A 74 -4.52 8.61 8.98
C ASP A 74 -5.43 9.81 8.69
N ALA A 75 -4.89 11.00 8.49
CA ALA A 75 -5.67 12.18 8.10
C ALA A 75 -6.38 11.96 6.75
N LEU A 76 -5.70 11.38 5.76
CA LEU A 76 -6.31 11.06 4.46
C LEU A 76 -7.40 10.00 4.58
N LYS A 77 -7.19 8.96 5.41
CA LYS A 77 -8.22 7.95 5.68
C LYS A 77 -9.43 8.55 6.39
N GLN A 78 -9.21 9.38 7.41
CA GLN A 78 -10.30 10.06 8.10
C GLN A 78 -11.09 10.95 7.14
N LYS A 79 -10.43 11.56 6.16
CA LYS A 79 -11.07 12.47 5.21
C LYS A 79 -11.81 11.78 4.06
N PHE A 80 -11.24 10.73 3.47
CA PHE A 80 -11.75 10.12 2.22
C PHE A 80 -12.10 8.63 2.33
N ALA A 81 -11.79 8.00 3.45
CA ALA A 81 -12.09 6.60 3.74
C ALA A 81 -12.93 6.44 5.01
N SER A 82 -13.65 7.48 5.44
CA SER A 82 -14.55 7.39 6.59
C SER A 82 -16.01 7.50 6.16
N ARG A 83 -16.88 6.88 6.96
CA ARG A 83 -18.34 7.05 6.88
C ARG A 83 -18.91 7.10 8.28
N VAL A 84 -20.07 7.73 8.43
CA VAL A 84 -20.84 7.67 9.67
C VAL A 84 -21.80 6.49 9.59
N ASP A 85 -21.78 5.63 10.59
CA ASP A 85 -22.77 4.58 10.74
C ASP A 85 -24.10 5.18 11.19
N GLU A 86 -25.14 5.07 10.35
CA GLU A 86 -26.43 5.72 10.59
C GLU A 86 -27.16 5.22 11.86
N LYS A 87 -26.82 4.01 12.35
CA LYS A 87 -27.48 3.41 13.52
C LYS A 87 -26.84 3.86 14.82
N THR A 88 -25.51 3.99 14.82
CA THR A 88 -24.72 4.26 16.03
C THR A 88 -24.19 5.69 16.10
N GLY A 89 -24.18 6.42 14.98
CA GLY A 89 -23.57 7.75 14.85
C GLY A 89 -22.03 7.72 14.89
N LEU A 90 -21.40 6.55 14.96
CA LEU A 90 -19.95 6.42 15.06
C LEU A 90 -19.30 6.56 13.68
N THR A 91 -18.12 7.18 13.65
CA THR A 91 -17.30 7.25 12.43
C THR A 91 -16.53 5.94 12.27
N ILE A 92 -16.73 5.26 11.14
CA ILE A 92 -16.01 4.05 10.77
C ILE A 92 -15.03 4.38 9.65
N ILE A 93 -13.76 4.10 9.89
CA ILE A 93 -12.68 4.29 8.91
C ILE A 93 -12.41 2.95 8.21
N GLU A 94 -12.53 2.95 6.89
CA GLU A 94 -12.17 1.83 6.02
C GLU A 94 -10.65 1.65 6.00
N SER A 95 -10.22 0.39 6.14
CA SER A 95 -8.82 0.02 5.97
C SER A 95 -8.45 0.06 4.49
N THR A 96 -7.38 0.78 4.13
CA THR A 96 -6.88 0.79 2.75
C THR A 96 -6.38 -0.60 2.29
N ALA A 97 -6.12 -1.51 3.23
CA ALA A 97 -5.76 -2.89 2.91
C ALA A 97 -6.96 -3.73 2.44
N ASP A 98 -8.18 -3.30 2.77
CA ASP A 98 -9.43 -3.99 2.43
C ASP A 98 -10.11 -3.40 1.19
N MET A 99 -9.65 -2.23 0.73
CA MET A 99 -10.14 -1.61 -0.50
C MET A 99 -9.85 -2.49 -1.71
N ASP A 100 -10.87 -2.71 -2.53
CA ASP A 100 -10.66 -3.26 -3.85
C ASP A 100 -9.99 -2.24 -4.78
N THR A 101 -9.66 -2.69 -5.98
CA THR A 101 -8.94 -1.89 -6.96
C THR A 101 -9.72 -0.66 -7.45
N VAL A 102 -11.04 -0.75 -7.56
CA VAL A 102 -11.89 0.36 -8.03
C VAL A 102 -12.03 1.39 -6.91
N ARG A 103 -12.32 0.92 -5.68
CA ARG A 103 -12.41 1.76 -4.50
C ARG A 103 -11.11 2.51 -4.22
N PHE A 104 -9.97 1.85 -4.37
CA PHE A 104 -8.66 2.49 -4.19
C PHE A 104 -8.39 3.56 -5.26
N CYS A 105 -8.78 3.34 -6.51
CA CYS A 105 -8.66 4.35 -7.57
C CYS A 105 -9.48 5.61 -7.22
N GLN A 106 -10.73 5.44 -6.80
CA GLN A 106 -11.59 6.55 -6.37
C GLN A 106 -10.98 7.29 -5.16
N TYR A 107 -10.51 6.54 -4.16
CA TYR A 107 -9.83 7.11 -2.99
C TYR A 107 -8.62 7.97 -3.40
N TYR A 108 -7.83 7.52 -4.37
CA TYR A 108 -6.68 8.28 -4.88
C TYR A 108 -7.11 9.55 -5.64
N GLU A 109 -8.12 9.45 -6.50
CA GLU A 109 -8.68 10.58 -7.25
C GLU A 109 -9.27 11.67 -6.32
N ASP A 110 -9.96 11.26 -5.25
CA ASP A 110 -10.49 12.17 -4.23
C ASP A 110 -9.36 12.96 -3.55
N ILE A 111 -8.22 12.30 -3.28
CA ILE A 111 -7.03 12.94 -2.71
C ILE A 111 -6.41 13.92 -3.71
N GLN A 112 -6.24 13.52 -4.97
CA GLN A 112 -5.68 14.39 -6.02
C GLN A 112 -6.52 15.66 -6.17
N ARG A 113 -7.85 15.50 -6.28
CA ARG A 113 -8.79 16.60 -6.42
C ARG A 113 -8.73 17.55 -5.23
N TRP A 114 -8.77 17.02 -4.02
CA TRP A 114 -8.67 17.85 -2.83
C TRP A 114 -7.32 18.58 -2.73
N ALA A 115 -6.21 17.89 -3.04
CA ALA A 115 -4.89 18.49 -2.97
C ALA A 115 -4.75 19.68 -3.93
N ILE A 116 -5.26 19.56 -5.17
CA ILE A 116 -5.19 20.67 -6.12
C ILE A 116 -6.16 21.80 -5.77
N GLU A 117 -7.41 21.48 -5.39
CA GLU A 117 -8.45 22.48 -5.12
C GLU A 117 -8.19 23.28 -3.83
N PHE A 118 -7.70 22.63 -2.77
CA PHE A 118 -7.62 23.23 -1.44
C PHE A 118 -6.19 23.52 -0.98
N LEU A 119 -5.19 22.78 -1.46
CA LEU A 119 -3.79 23.01 -1.10
C LEU A 119 -2.99 23.65 -2.23
N GLY A 120 -3.55 23.70 -3.46
CA GLY A 120 -2.78 24.11 -4.65
C GLY A 120 -1.64 23.15 -4.98
N VAL A 121 -1.74 21.88 -4.55
CA VAL A 121 -0.70 20.86 -4.69
C VAL A 121 -1.11 19.85 -5.75
N TYR A 122 -0.27 19.71 -6.77
CA TYR A 122 -0.44 18.69 -7.79
C TYR A 122 0.11 17.33 -7.33
N ILE A 123 -0.69 16.28 -7.47
CA ILE A 123 -0.30 14.89 -7.21
C ILE A 123 -0.39 14.11 -8.53
N PRO A 124 0.74 13.66 -9.10
CA PRO A 124 0.78 12.92 -10.36
C PRO A 124 0.01 11.60 -10.32
N ASP A 125 -0.38 11.09 -11.49
CA ASP A 125 -0.95 9.75 -11.58
C ASP A 125 0.09 8.66 -11.30
N PRO A 126 -0.32 7.47 -10.80
CA PRO A 126 0.57 6.34 -10.54
C PRO A 126 1.47 5.89 -11.70
N ASN A 127 1.04 6.16 -12.94
CA ASN A 127 1.72 5.76 -14.16
C ASN A 127 2.44 6.93 -14.84
N GLU A 128 2.33 8.14 -14.30
CA GLU A 128 2.95 9.33 -14.86
C GLU A 128 4.41 9.42 -14.40
N PRO A 129 5.38 9.63 -15.31
CA PRO A 129 6.77 9.86 -14.91
C PRO A 129 6.85 11.16 -14.10
N PRO A 130 7.64 11.21 -13.01
CA PRO A 130 7.77 12.43 -12.22
C PRO A 130 8.27 13.58 -13.10
N MET A 131 7.51 14.68 -13.14
CA MET A 131 7.78 15.83 -14.00
C MET A 131 9.02 16.63 -13.56
N PHE A 132 9.61 16.30 -12.41
CA PHE A 132 10.86 16.90 -11.92
C PHE A 132 11.73 15.83 -11.25
N GLU A 133 12.97 15.70 -11.72
CA GLU A 133 14.04 15.07 -10.95
C GLU A 133 14.33 15.96 -9.73
N LEU A 134 14.25 15.38 -8.53
CA LEU A 134 14.70 16.00 -7.28
C LEU A 134 16.20 15.83 -7.11
#